data_AF-A0A7C3P6D6-F1
#
_entry.id   AF-A0A7C3P6D6-F1
#
_cell.length_a   1.000
_cell.length_b   1.000
_cell.length_c   1.000
_cell.angle_alpha   90.00
_cell.angle_beta   90.00
_cell.angle_gamma   90.00
#
_symmetry.space_group_name_H-M   'P 1'
#
loop_
_entity.id
_entity.type
_entity.pdbx_description
1 polymer ?
#
loop_
_entity_poly.entity_id
_entity_poly.type
_entity_poly.pdbx_seq_one_letter_code
_entity_poly.pdbx_strand_id
1 'polypeptide(L)'
;MTETIRPTKKQRELLSFIQAFIAEHGYSPSYREIMNGLQYTSVATVSLHVNNLIKRGHLKKRDYSARSLEVVAEVSDAPLKTNQVKESEAKWLVQKIEFYFSEAEKSTNPADLDRLFVLVGALKVLGLDGAAQSFIPRLSELKARYTKGK
;
A
#
# COMPACT_ATOMS: atom_id res chain seq x y z
N MET A 1 -17.62 -0.34 17.99
CA MET A 1 -16.32 -0.19 17.29
C MET A 1 -15.36 -1.17 17.94
N THR A 2 -14.93 -2.22 17.25
CA THR A 2 -13.97 -3.19 17.81
C THR A 2 -12.58 -2.57 17.76
N GLU A 3 -12.03 -2.23 18.92
CA GLU A 3 -10.67 -1.73 19.05
C GLU A 3 -9.68 -2.78 18.51
N THR A 4 -8.97 -2.45 17.43
CA THR A 4 -8.04 -3.38 16.78
C THR A 4 -6.73 -3.42 17.58
N ILE A 5 -6.53 -4.49 18.35
CA ILE A 5 -5.40 -4.60 19.27
C ILE A 5 -4.18 -5.13 18.53
N ARG A 6 -3.11 -4.33 18.41
CA ARG A 6 -1.84 -4.68 17.73
C ARG A 6 -1.45 -6.16 17.89
N PRO A 7 -1.21 -6.90 16.78
CA PRO A 7 -0.99 -8.35 16.85
C PRO A 7 0.40 -8.68 17.42
N THR A 8 0.47 -9.79 18.15
CA THR A 8 1.74 -10.38 18.63
C THR A 8 2.59 -10.90 17.47
N LYS A 9 3.86 -11.25 17.72
CA LYS A 9 4.76 -11.79 16.67
C LYS A 9 4.17 -13.00 15.94
N LYS A 10 3.63 -13.97 16.70
CA LYS A 10 2.99 -15.18 16.15
C LYS A 10 1.68 -14.89 15.40
N GLN A 11 0.90 -13.93 15.89
CA GLN A 11 -0.30 -13.45 15.19
C GLN A 11 0.04 -12.77 13.86
N ARG A 12 1.10 -11.97 13.83
CA ARG A 12 1.61 -11.32 12.61
C ARG A 12 2.10 -12.35 11.60
N GLU A 13 2.82 -13.38 12.03
CA GLU A 13 3.26 -14.49 11.19
C GLU A 13 2.08 -15.18 10.50
N LEU A 14 1.00 -15.46 11.24
CA LEU A 14 -0.23 -16.02 10.66
C LEU A 14 -0.91 -15.08 9.66
N LEU A 15 -1.02 -13.79 9.99
CA LEU A 15 -1.60 -12.79 9.08
C LEU A 15 -0.79 -12.65 7.79
N SER A 16 0.54 -12.60 7.89
CA SER A 16 1.44 -12.50 6.74
C SER A 16 1.36 -13.74 5.86
N PHE A 17 1.26 -14.94 6.45
CA PHE A 17 1.04 -16.17 5.69
C PHE A 17 -0.26 -16.13 4.89
N ILE A 18 -1.38 -15.75 5.53
CA ILE A 18 -2.68 -15.66 4.86
C ILE A 18 -2.63 -14.64 3.72
N GLN A 19 -2.00 -13.47 3.95
CA GLN A 19 -1.87 -12.43 2.93
C GLN A 19 -1.01 -12.89 1.74
N ALA A 20 0.12 -13.54 1.99
CA ALA A 20 0.98 -14.09 0.95
C ALA A 20 0.26 -15.17 0.14
N PHE A 21 -0.43 -16.09 0.81
CA PHE A 21 -1.20 -17.16 0.17
C PHE A 21 -2.30 -16.60 -0.75
N ILE A 22 -3.04 -15.58 -0.31
CA ILE A 22 -4.06 -14.92 -1.13
C ILE A 22 -3.43 -14.24 -2.35
N ALA A 23 -2.30 -13.55 -2.16
CA ALA A 23 -1.60 -12.88 -3.25
C ALA A 23 -1.08 -13.86 -4.31
N GLU A 24 -0.62 -15.05 -3.89
CA GLU A 24 -0.07 -16.08 -4.77
C GLU A 24 -1.16 -16.89 -5.49
N HIS A 25 -2.21 -17.30 -4.77
CA HIS A 25 -3.19 -18.25 -5.29
C HIS A 25 -4.53 -17.61 -5.71
N GLY A 26 -4.79 -16.35 -5.35
CA GLY A 26 -6.05 -15.66 -5.66
C GLY A 26 -7.25 -16.09 -4.81
N TYR A 27 -7.04 -16.92 -3.78
CA TYR A 27 -8.07 -17.35 -2.82
C TYR A 27 -7.48 -17.52 -1.43
N SER A 28 -8.33 -17.52 -0.39
CA SER A 28 -7.85 -17.67 0.99
C SER A 28 -7.53 -19.12 1.37
N PRO A 29 -6.50 -19.34 2.21
CA PRO A 29 -6.08 -20.69 2.59
C PRO A 29 -7.10 -21.36 3.52
N SER A 30 -7.23 -22.66 3.38
CA SER A 30 -7.90 -23.55 4.33
C SER A 30 -7.07 -23.73 5.61
N TYR A 31 -7.71 -24.22 6.67
CA TYR A 31 -7.00 -24.47 7.94
C TYR A 31 -5.90 -25.52 7.82
N ARG A 32 -6.00 -26.47 6.88
CA ARG A 32 -4.94 -27.45 6.61
C ARG A 32 -3.75 -26.82 5.90
N GLU A 33 -3.99 -25.92 4.93
CA GLU A 33 -2.93 -25.18 4.26
C GLU A 33 -2.19 -24.27 5.25
N ILE A 34 -2.92 -23.59 6.14
CA ILE A 34 -2.32 -22.80 7.23
C ILE A 34 -1.51 -23.69 8.19
N MET A 35 -2.06 -24.86 8.56
CA MET A 35 -1.36 -25.80 9.44
C MET A 35 -0.03 -26.25 8.85
N ASN A 36 -0.04 -26.65 7.58
CA ASN A 36 1.16 -27.12 6.88
C ASN A 36 2.17 -25.98 6.65
N GLY A 37 1.68 -24.81 6.23
CA GLY A 37 2.53 -23.66 5.91
C GLY A 37 3.22 -23.04 7.13
N LEU A 38 2.60 -23.14 8.31
CA LEU A 38 3.14 -22.59 9.56
C LEU A 38 3.58 -23.66 10.57
N GLN A 39 3.57 -24.93 10.16
CA GLN A 39 3.97 -26.08 10.97
C GLN A 39 3.24 -26.17 12.31
N TYR A 40 1.94 -25.86 12.32
CA TYR A 40 1.11 -26.09 13.50
C TYR A 40 0.84 -27.59 13.69
N THR A 41 0.75 -28.01 14.95
CA THR A 41 0.56 -29.42 15.32
C THR A 41 -0.84 -29.94 15.02
N SER A 42 -1.85 -29.07 14.89
CA SER A 42 -3.21 -29.48 14.60
C SER A 42 -4.07 -28.38 13.94
N VAL A 43 -5.11 -28.82 13.24
CA VAL A 43 -6.15 -27.95 12.68
C VAL A 43 -6.91 -27.20 13.79
N ALA A 44 -7.05 -27.81 14.98
CA ALA A 44 -7.70 -27.18 16.12
C ALA A 44 -6.90 -25.95 16.62
N THR A 45 -5.57 -26.07 16.66
CA THR A 45 -4.65 -24.97 16.99
C THR A 45 -4.80 -23.82 16.00
N VAL A 46 -4.86 -24.11 14.70
CA VAL A 46 -5.10 -23.11 13.66
C VAL A 46 -6.45 -22.41 13.86
N SER A 47 -7.52 -23.18 14.08
CA SER A 47 -8.85 -22.63 14.32
C SER A 47 -8.87 -21.67 15.51
N LEU A 48 -8.20 -22.02 16.61
CA LEU A 48 -8.06 -21.15 17.78
C LEU A 48 -7.35 -19.83 17.43
N HIS A 49 -6.22 -19.90 16.72
CA HIS A 49 -5.47 -18.69 16.34
C HIS A 49 -6.26 -17.79 15.38
N VAL A 50 -6.93 -18.38 14.39
CA VAL A 50 -7.78 -17.65 13.44
C VAL A 50 -8.95 -16.97 14.18
N ASN A 51 -9.65 -17.69 15.06
CA ASN A 51 -10.74 -17.12 15.84
C ASN A 51 -10.28 -15.99 16.77
N ASN A 52 -9.10 -16.11 17.35
CA ASN A 52 -8.50 -15.03 18.16
C ASN A 52 -8.18 -13.80 17.33
N LEU A 53 -7.68 -13.96 16.10
CA LEU A 53 -7.45 -12.85 15.18
C LEU A 53 -8.76 -12.19 14.72
N ILE A 54 -9.83 -12.98 14.51
CA ILE A 54 -11.16 -12.46 14.20
C ILE A 54 -11.69 -11.61 15.36
N LYS A 55 -11.64 -12.14 16.59
CA LYS A 55 -12.07 -11.42 17.80
C LYS A 55 -11.33 -10.09 18.00
N ARG A 56 -10.08 -10.02 17.56
CA ARG A 56 -9.23 -8.82 17.66
C ARG A 56 -9.36 -7.87 16.46
N GLY A 57 -10.23 -8.18 15.50
CA GLY A 57 -10.50 -7.33 14.34
C GLY A 57 -9.45 -7.41 13.23
N HIS A 58 -8.53 -8.37 13.26
CA HIS A 58 -7.50 -8.52 12.21
C HIS A 58 -7.94 -9.43 11.06
N LEU A 59 -8.87 -10.34 11.31
CA LEU A 59 -9.45 -11.22 10.30
C LEU A 59 -10.96 -11.02 10.27
N LYS A 60 -11.54 -11.15 9.08
CA LYS A 60 -12.98 -11.27 8.89
C LYS A 60 -13.28 -12.58 8.17
N LYS A 61 -14.38 -13.23 8.55
CA LYS A 61 -14.89 -14.41 7.86
C LYS A 61 -16.23 -14.02 7.22
N ARG A 62 -16.33 -14.07 5.88
CA ARG A 62 -17.59 -13.71 5.19
C ARG A 62 -18.66 -14.79 5.30
N ASP A 63 -18.27 -16.07 5.21
CA ASP A 63 -19.18 -17.23 5.16
C ASP A 63 -18.68 -18.41 6.00
N TYR A 64 -19.48 -19.49 6.13
CA TYR A 64 -19.07 -20.74 6.80
C TYR A 64 -18.04 -21.58 6.02
N SER A 65 -17.63 -21.18 4.82
CA SER A 65 -16.68 -21.94 4.00
C SER A 65 -15.24 -21.90 4.55
N ALA A 66 -14.42 -22.86 4.12
CA ALA A 66 -13.00 -22.93 4.48
C ALA A 66 -12.15 -21.84 3.82
N ARG A 67 -12.70 -21.11 2.82
CA ARG A 67 -11.99 -20.14 1.97
C ARG A 67 -12.60 -18.73 2.04
N SER A 68 -13.19 -18.37 3.17
CA SER A 68 -13.82 -17.07 3.41
C SER A 68 -13.01 -16.11 4.29
N LEU A 69 -11.72 -16.40 4.51
CA LEU A 69 -10.86 -15.57 5.37
C LEU A 69 -10.36 -14.34 4.62
N GLU A 70 -10.52 -13.18 5.26
CA GLU A 70 -9.99 -11.91 4.80
C GLU A 70 -9.16 -11.24 5.87
N VAL A 71 -8.00 -10.74 5.45
CA VAL A 71 -7.16 -9.87 6.28
C VAL A 71 -7.78 -8.48 6.27
N VAL A 72 -8.17 -8.01 7.45
CA VAL A 72 -8.60 -6.63 7.63
C VAL A 72 -7.32 -5.80 7.57
N ALA A 73 -7.13 -5.07 6.47
CA ALA A 73 -6.01 -4.15 6.35
C ALA A 73 -6.12 -3.14 7.50
N GLU A 74 -5.05 -3.01 8.31
CA GLU A 74 -4.91 -1.86 9.20
C GLU A 74 -4.76 -0.64 8.30
N VAL A 75 -5.88 0.01 7.97
CA VAL A 75 -5.86 1.42 7.60
C VAL A 75 -5.43 2.09 8.90
N SER A 76 -4.15 2.44 8.99
CA SER A 76 -3.65 3.08 10.19
C SER A 76 -4.27 4.47 10.27
N ASP A 77 -5.41 4.60 10.96
CA ASP A 77 -5.97 5.85 11.48
C ASP A 77 -5.09 6.44 12.61
N ALA A 78 -3.82 6.04 12.66
CA ALA A 78 -2.86 6.67 13.54
C ALA A 78 -2.73 8.13 13.09
N PRO A 79 -2.86 9.11 14.00
CA PRO A 79 -2.63 10.50 13.66
C PRO A 79 -1.26 10.64 12.99
N LEU A 80 -1.18 11.42 11.92
CA LEU A 80 0.06 11.68 11.19
C LEU A 80 1.10 12.21 12.18
N LYS A 81 2.06 11.35 12.56
CA LYS A 81 3.11 11.70 13.52
C LYS A 81 4.19 12.57 12.89
N THR A 82 4.27 12.58 11.56
CA THR A 82 5.23 13.34 10.77
C THR A 82 4.63 13.66 9.40
N ASN A 83 5.07 14.76 8.80
CA ASN A 83 4.79 15.15 7.43
C ASN A 83 5.75 14.49 6.41
N GLN A 84 6.70 13.69 6.88
CA GLN A 84 7.66 12.99 6.04
C GLN A 84 7.09 11.68 5.50
N VAL A 85 7.27 11.46 4.20
CA VAL A 85 6.91 10.20 3.55
C VAL A 85 8.00 9.17 3.83
N LYS A 86 7.61 7.98 4.28
CA LYS A 86 8.56 6.87 4.47
C LYS A 86 9.15 6.46 3.12
N GLU A 87 10.40 6.02 3.11
CA GLU A 87 11.07 5.57 1.89
C GLU A 87 10.31 4.44 1.17
N SER A 88 9.65 3.54 1.90
CA SER A 88 8.80 2.49 1.36
C SER A 88 7.57 3.02 0.58
N GLU A 89 7.10 4.21 0.93
CA GLU A 89 5.97 4.89 0.28
C GLU A 89 6.45 5.85 -0.83
N ALA A 90 7.71 6.28 -0.79
CA ALA A 90 8.26 7.18 -1.81
C ALA A 90 8.21 6.54 -3.21
N LYS A 91 8.46 5.24 -3.33
CA LYS A 91 8.54 4.55 -4.62
C LYS A 91 7.25 4.65 -5.43
N TRP A 92 6.09 4.38 -4.80
CA TRP A 92 4.82 4.44 -5.52
C TRP A 92 4.47 5.89 -5.91
N LEU A 93 4.79 6.85 -5.05
CA LEU A 93 4.52 8.28 -5.29
C LEU A 93 5.34 8.79 -6.48
N VAL A 94 6.62 8.45 -6.52
CA VAL A 94 7.52 8.78 -7.63
C VAL A 94 7.03 8.14 -8.94
N GLN A 95 6.63 6.86 -8.91
CA GLN A 95 6.04 6.20 -10.08
C GLN A 95 4.75 6.86 -10.56
N LYS A 96 3.93 7.37 -9.63
CA LYS A 96 2.70 8.08 -9.98
C LYS A 96 2.98 9.42 -10.63
N ILE A 97 3.98 10.15 -10.15
CA ILE A 97 4.42 11.42 -10.73
C ILE A 97 5.01 11.18 -12.13
N GLU A 98 5.82 10.13 -12.29
CA GLU A 98 6.36 9.70 -13.60
C GLU A 98 5.23 9.46 -14.62
N PHE A 99 4.14 8.81 -14.20
CA PHE A 99 2.96 8.62 -15.03
C PHE A 99 2.34 9.97 -15.46
N TYR A 100 2.20 10.94 -14.55
CA TYR A 100 1.68 12.27 -14.89
C TYR A 100 2.60 13.02 -15.87
N PHE A 101 3.93 12.86 -15.75
CA PHE A 101 4.86 13.42 -16.74
C PHE A 101 4.65 12.79 -18.13
N SER A 102 4.51 11.46 -18.19
CA SER A 102 4.25 10.76 -19.45
C SER A 102 2.95 11.23 -20.14
N GLU A 103 1.91 11.51 -19.36
CA GLU A 103 0.65 12.04 -19.90
C GLU A 103 0.78 13.49 -20.37
N ALA A 104 1.46 14.35 -19.59
CA ALA A 104 1.70 15.74 -19.96
C ALA A 104 2.61 15.91 -21.19
N GLU A 105 3.47 14.92 -21.48
CA GLU A 105 4.30 14.93 -22.69
C GLU A 105 3.51 14.61 -23.96
N LYS A 106 2.41 13.86 -23.82
CA LYS A 106 1.50 13.52 -24.93
C LYS A 106 0.44 14.58 -25.15
N SER A 107 0.07 15.31 -24.10
CA SER A 107 -0.90 16.39 -24.15
C SER A 107 -0.21 17.73 -24.45
N THR A 108 -0.93 18.67 -25.04
CA THR A 108 -0.50 20.08 -25.16
C THR A 108 -1.36 20.96 -24.26
N ASN A 109 -1.87 20.42 -23.15
CA ASN A 109 -2.72 21.17 -22.24
C ASN A 109 -1.88 21.94 -21.21
N PRO A 110 -1.95 23.28 -21.13
CA PRO A 110 -1.20 24.06 -20.15
C PRO A 110 -1.50 23.68 -18.69
N ALA A 111 -2.71 23.19 -18.41
CA ALA A 111 -3.11 22.79 -17.05
C ALA A 111 -2.30 21.60 -16.51
N ASP A 112 -1.75 20.75 -17.40
CA ASP A 112 -0.94 19.62 -16.97
C ASP A 112 0.43 20.08 -16.47
N LEU A 113 0.99 21.15 -17.05
CA LEU A 113 2.22 21.75 -16.57
C LEU A 113 2.07 22.30 -15.14
N ASP A 114 0.98 23.01 -14.86
CA ASP A 114 0.69 23.56 -13.53
C ASP A 114 0.56 22.46 -12.48
N ARG A 115 -0.13 21.35 -12.82
CA ARG A 115 -0.23 20.16 -11.95
C ARG A 115 1.14 19.57 -11.64
N LEU A 116 2.01 19.45 -12.63
CA LEU A 116 3.36 18.92 -12.43
C LEU A 116 4.20 19.82 -11.51
N PHE A 117 4.09 21.16 -11.62
CA PHE A 117 4.73 22.08 -10.69
C PHE A 117 4.26 21.85 -9.24
N VAL A 118 2.96 21.65 -9.04
CA VAL A 118 2.40 21.35 -7.71
C VAL A 118 2.92 20.02 -7.18
N LEU A 119 2.95 18.96 -8.00
CA LEU A 119 3.44 17.65 -7.60
C LEU A 119 4.92 17.67 -7.21
N VAL A 120 5.77 18.32 -8.01
CA VAL A 120 7.21 18.46 -7.71
C VAL A 120 7.43 19.34 -6.47
N GLY A 121 6.63 20.40 -6.29
CA GLY A 121 6.65 21.21 -5.07
C GLY A 121 6.25 20.42 -3.82
N ALA A 122 5.22 19.60 -3.93
CA ALA A 122 4.76 18.73 -2.84
C ALA A 122 5.85 17.72 -2.42
N LEU A 123 6.62 17.16 -3.37
CA LEU A 123 7.74 16.28 -3.03
C LEU A 123 8.77 16.95 -2.09
N LYS A 124 9.09 18.24 -2.30
CA LYS A 124 9.99 18.99 -1.41
C LYS A 124 9.38 19.14 -0.01
N VAL A 125 8.10 19.49 0.07
CA VAL A 125 7.40 19.64 1.36
C VAL A 125 7.34 18.32 2.13
N LEU A 126 7.27 17.19 1.42
CA LEU A 126 7.25 15.85 1.98
C LEU A 126 8.66 15.30 2.32
N GLY A 127 9.73 16.09 2.14
CA GLY A 127 11.11 15.71 2.44
C GLY A 127 11.76 14.78 1.40
N LEU A 128 11.17 14.66 0.20
CA LEU A 128 11.67 13.84 -0.91
C LEU A 128 12.50 14.70 -1.88
N ASP A 129 13.48 15.43 -1.37
CA ASP A 129 14.27 16.40 -2.14
C ASP A 129 15.01 15.76 -3.32
N GLY A 130 15.59 14.58 -3.13
CA GLY A 130 16.29 13.87 -4.22
C GLY A 130 15.37 13.55 -5.40
N ALA A 131 14.15 13.08 -5.12
CA ALA A 131 13.14 12.82 -6.15
C ALA A 131 12.64 14.12 -6.78
N ALA A 132 12.43 15.18 -6.00
CA ALA A 132 12.03 16.48 -6.55
C ALA A 132 13.10 17.01 -7.53
N GLN A 133 14.38 16.94 -7.16
CA GLN A 133 15.49 17.40 -7.99
C GLN A 133 15.59 16.63 -9.31
N SER A 134 15.32 15.33 -9.33
CA SER A 134 15.35 14.55 -10.58
C SER A 134 14.28 14.97 -11.59
N PHE A 135 13.16 15.56 -11.15
CA PHE A 135 12.08 16.00 -12.04
C PHE A 135 12.21 17.44 -12.56
N ILE A 136 13.03 18.28 -11.93
CA ILE A 136 13.18 19.71 -12.30
C ILE A 136 13.65 19.93 -13.75
N PRO A 137 14.65 19.20 -14.28
CA PRO A 137 15.08 19.39 -15.66
C PRO A 137 13.96 19.13 -16.67
N ARG A 138 13.19 18.05 -16.45
CA ARG A 138 12.09 17.64 -17.31
C ARG A 138 10.92 18.63 -17.27
N LEU A 139 10.62 19.16 -16.09
CA LEU A 139 9.62 20.21 -15.90
C LEU A 139 10.01 21.51 -16.66
N SER A 140 11.30 21.84 -16.66
CA SER A 140 11.84 23.00 -17.37
C SER A 140 11.76 22.84 -18.89
N GLU A 141 12.03 21.64 -19.40
CA GLU A 141 11.87 21.31 -20.82
C GLU A 141 10.40 21.41 -21.27
N LEU A 142 9.47 20.85 -20.49
CA LEU A 142 8.04 20.98 -20.76
C LEU A 142 7.63 22.46 -20.80
N LYS A 143 8.00 23.25 -19.78
CA LYS A 143 7.73 24.70 -19.78
C LYS A 143 8.27 25.41 -21.03
N ALA A 144 9.46 25.05 -21.50
CA ALA A 144 10.04 25.62 -22.72
C ALA A 144 9.23 25.26 -23.97
N ARG A 145 8.69 24.04 -24.07
CA ARG A 145 7.82 23.62 -25.18
C ARG A 145 6.51 24.43 -25.20
N TYR A 146 5.87 24.60 -24.04
CA TYR A 146 4.62 25.37 -23.94
C TYR A 146 4.80 26.87 -24.22
N THR A 147 5.98 27.42 -23.91
CA THR A 147 6.29 28.84 -24.19
C THR A 147 6.72 29.08 -25.63
N LYS A 148 7.30 28.09 -26.32
CA LYS A 148 7.63 28.17 -27.76
C LYS A 148 6.43 27.94 -28.70
N GLY A 149 5.36 27.30 -28.21
CA GLY A 149 4.15 27.04 -28.98
C GLY A 149 3.12 28.18 -28.99
N LYS A 150 3.46 29.35 -28.45
CA LYS A 150 2.62 30.54 -28.33
C LYS A 150 3.24 31.70 -29.08
#